data_AF-A0A1I6QK70-F1
#
_entry.id   AF-A0A1I6QK70-F1
#
_cell.length_a   1.000
_cell.length_b   1.000
_cell.length_c   1.000
_cell.angle_alpha   90.00
_cell.angle_beta   90.00
_cell.angle_gamma   90.00
#
_symmetry.space_group_name_H-M   'P 1'
#
loop_
_entity.id
_entity.type
_entity.pdbx_description
1 polymer ?
#
loop_
_entity_poly.entity_id
_entity_poly.type
_entity_poly.pdbx_seq_one_letter_code
_entity_poly.pdbx_strand_id
1 'polypeptide(L)'
;MSAYTHALDWCERHGVGYRVTHALSWDVGRPGSGLQVTVPPGFGFEVSVPRWLWWAANPHRPEYLKAAALHDYTLQSGWDRISGGALFHAGLKADGVGRMRRLAMTLAVMLYRFQ
;
A
#
# COMPACT_ATOMS: atom_id res chain seq x y z
N MET A 1 -11.67 -17.36 -8.89
CA MET A 1 -11.72 -15.93 -9.28
C MET A 1 -12.07 -15.16 -8.03
N SER A 2 -11.06 -14.53 -7.41
CA SER A 2 -11.05 -14.14 -6.00
C SER A 2 -11.86 -12.87 -5.74
N ALA A 3 -12.48 -12.76 -4.55
CA ALA A 3 -13.24 -11.63 -4.01
C ALA A 3 -12.45 -10.29 -3.88
N TYR A 4 -11.30 -10.22 -4.55
CA TYR A 4 -10.29 -9.18 -4.46
C TYR A 4 -10.60 -7.94 -5.32
N THR A 5 -11.43 -8.11 -6.36
CA THR A 5 -11.61 -7.13 -7.45
C THR A 5 -12.75 -6.14 -7.22
N HIS A 6 -13.66 -6.36 -6.25
CA HIS A 6 -14.87 -5.54 -6.09
C HIS A 6 -15.06 -4.85 -4.73
N ALA A 7 -14.17 -5.01 -3.76
CA ALA A 7 -14.31 -4.27 -2.51
C ALA A 7 -13.83 -2.82 -2.70
N LEU A 8 -14.75 -1.89 -2.94
CA LEU A 8 -14.59 -0.48 -2.55
C LEU A 8 -14.92 -0.27 -1.06
N ASP A 9 -15.39 -1.32 -0.37
CA ASP A 9 -15.89 -1.27 1.02
C ASP A 9 -14.83 -1.52 2.10
N TRP A 10 -13.53 -1.63 1.74
CA TRP A 10 -12.46 -1.89 2.72
C TRP A 10 -11.80 -0.62 3.27
N CYS A 11 -12.04 0.54 2.65
CA CYS A 11 -11.56 1.82 3.17
C CYS A 11 -12.54 2.96 2.92
N GLU A 12 -12.63 3.86 3.89
CA GLU A 12 -13.39 5.11 3.79
C GLU A 12 -12.46 6.32 3.76
N ARG A 13 -12.89 7.41 3.10
CA ARG A 13 -12.15 8.67 3.14
C ARG A 13 -12.43 9.37 4.46
N HIS A 14 -11.40 9.66 5.24
CA HIS A 14 -11.53 10.31 6.54
C HIS A 14 -10.63 11.55 6.59
N GLY A 15 -11.23 12.73 6.39
CA GLY A 15 -10.51 14.01 6.32
C GLY A 15 -9.63 14.12 5.07
N VAL A 16 -8.33 14.31 5.27
CA VAL A 16 -7.31 14.37 4.21
C VAL A 16 -6.73 13.00 3.82
N GLY A 17 -7.01 11.96 4.61
CA GLY A 17 -6.49 10.60 4.43
C GLY A 17 -7.58 9.55 4.23
N TYR A 18 -7.19 8.29 4.44
CA TYR A 18 -8.07 7.13 4.34
C TYR A 18 -8.05 6.33 5.63
N ARG A 19 -9.14 5.63 5.91
CA ARG A 19 -9.27 4.75 7.05
C ARG A 19 -9.67 3.36 6.59
N VAL A 20 -8.97 2.35 7.08
CA VAL A 20 -9.29 0.94 6.83
C VAL A 20 -10.59 0.61 7.57
N THR A 21 -11.63 0.17 6.87
CA THR A 21 -12.90 -0.28 7.48
C THR A 21 -12.90 -1.79 7.71
N HIS A 22 -12.13 -2.55 6.94
CA HIS A 22 -12.04 -4.01 7.02
C HIS A 22 -10.59 -4.47 7.14
N ALA A 23 -10.33 -5.45 7.99
CA ALA A 23 -8.99 -5.99 8.18
C ALA A 23 -8.40 -6.45 6.83
N LEU A 24 -7.22 -5.95 6.49
CA LEU A 24 -6.49 -6.37 5.30
C LEU A 24 -5.35 -7.30 5.70
N SER A 25 -5.46 -8.58 5.36
CA SER A 25 -4.39 -9.55 5.57
C SER A 25 -3.62 -9.77 4.28
N TRP A 26 -2.29 -9.72 4.38
CA TRP A 26 -1.37 -9.88 3.25
C TRP A 26 -0.26 -10.87 3.59
N ASP A 27 -0.08 -11.89 2.76
CA ASP A 27 1.03 -12.84 2.87
C ASP A 27 2.34 -12.21 2.36
N VAL A 28 3.36 -12.15 3.21
CA VAL A 28 4.67 -11.58 2.86
C VAL A 28 5.47 -12.58 2.03
N GLY A 29 6.07 -12.08 0.93
CA GLY A 29 6.96 -12.83 0.05
C GLY A 29 6.24 -13.75 -0.95
N ARG A 30 5.36 -14.63 -0.47
CA ARG A 30 4.54 -15.51 -1.32
C ARG A 30 3.19 -15.81 -0.67
N PRO A 31 2.13 -16.05 -1.46
CA PRO A 31 0.87 -16.57 -0.92
C PRO A 31 1.10 -17.84 -0.11
N GLY A 32 0.55 -17.93 1.10
CA GLY A 32 0.74 -19.08 1.99
C GLY A 32 2.16 -19.21 2.57
N SER A 33 2.93 -18.12 2.66
CA SER A 33 4.25 -18.14 3.32
C SER A 33 4.17 -18.43 4.82
N GLY A 34 3.01 -18.22 5.44
CA GLY A 34 2.80 -18.29 6.88
C GLY A 34 3.15 -16.99 7.62
N LEU A 35 3.75 -16.01 6.92
CA LEU A 35 4.03 -14.69 7.46
C LEU A 35 3.01 -13.69 6.92
N GLN A 36 2.02 -13.34 7.74
CA GLN A 36 0.93 -12.45 7.36
C GLN A 36 1.04 -11.10 8.05
N VAL A 37 1.00 -10.03 7.27
CA VAL A 37 0.81 -8.67 7.76
C VAL A 37 -0.68 -8.38 7.70
N THR A 38 -1.29 -8.14 8.86
CA THR A 38 -2.70 -7.76 8.96
C THR A 38 -2.81 -6.32 9.41
N VAL A 39 -3.37 -5.47 8.54
CA VAL A 39 -3.72 -4.09 8.87
C VAL A 39 -5.07 -4.11 9.58
N PRO A 40 -5.17 -3.65 10.85
CA PRO A 40 -6.40 -3.69 11.60
C PRO A 40 -7.44 -2.69 11.06
N PRO A 41 -8.74 -2.98 11.22
CA PRO A 41 -9.77 -1.99 10.94
C PRO A 41 -9.61 -0.80 11.88
N GLY A 42 -9.93 0.39 11.37
CA GLY A 42 -9.75 1.65 12.05
C GLY A 42 -8.39 2.31 11.82
N PHE A 43 -7.43 1.64 11.16
CA PHE A 43 -6.12 2.20 10.83
C PHE A 43 -6.23 3.36 9.85
N GLY A 44 -5.73 4.53 10.25
CA GLY A 44 -5.63 5.70 9.37
C GLY A 44 -4.33 5.62 8.58
N PHE A 45 -4.43 5.69 7.26
CA PHE A 45 -3.26 5.74 6.37
C PHE A 45 -3.36 6.95 5.45
N GLU A 46 -2.20 7.48 5.07
CA GLU A 46 -2.12 8.53 4.07
C GLU A 46 -1.37 8.00 2.87
N VAL A 47 -1.83 8.36 1.68
CA VAL A 47 -1.08 8.03 0.48
C VAL A 47 0.11 8.99 0.41
N SER A 48 1.20 8.59 1.07
CA SER A 48 2.48 9.31 1.16
C SER A 48 3.24 9.27 -0.17
N VAL A 49 2.56 9.60 -1.27
CA VAL A 49 3.17 9.80 -2.59
C VAL A 49 3.60 11.27 -2.65
N PRO A 50 4.89 11.56 -2.90
CA PRO A 50 5.35 12.93 -2.96
C PRO A 50 4.63 13.71 -4.08
N ARG A 51 4.30 14.98 -3.82
CA ARG A 51 3.48 15.82 -4.73
C ARG A 51 4.05 15.91 -6.15
N TRP A 52 5.37 15.85 -6.31
CA TRP A 52 6.02 15.85 -7.62
C TRP A 52 5.81 14.56 -8.42
N LEU A 53 5.30 13.49 -7.81
CA LEU A 53 4.93 12.24 -8.48
C LEU A 53 3.41 12.12 -8.71
N TRP A 54 2.60 13.06 -8.22
CA TRP A 54 1.13 13.01 -8.37
C TRP A 54 0.66 13.03 -9.83
N TRP A 55 1.42 13.65 -10.73
CA TRP A 55 1.12 13.67 -12.17
C TRP A 55 1.27 12.29 -12.83
N ALA A 56 2.21 11.47 -12.35
CA ALA A 56 2.49 10.14 -12.88
C ALA A 56 1.76 9.03 -12.11
N ALA A 57 1.47 9.26 -10.83
CA ALA A 57 0.85 8.33 -9.89
C ALA A 57 -0.17 9.08 -9.03
N ASN A 58 -1.40 9.20 -9.55
CA ASN A 58 -2.50 9.85 -8.81
C ASN A 58 -2.77 9.07 -7.50
N PRO A 59 -2.63 9.70 -6.32
CA PRO A 59 -2.73 9.04 -5.02
C PRO A 59 -4.12 8.47 -4.71
N HIS A 60 -5.16 8.95 -5.39
CA HIS A 60 -6.54 8.51 -5.16
C HIS A 60 -6.95 7.28 -6.00
N ARG A 61 -6.01 6.68 -6.74
CA ARG A 61 -6.31 5.45 -7.48
C ARG A 61 -6.50 4.28 -6.52
N PRO A 62 -7.58 3.48 -6.67
CA PRO A 62 -7.87 2.35 -5.79
C PRO A 62 -6.73 1.32 -5.79
N GLU A 63 -6.02 1.21 -6.91
CA GLU A 63 -4.82 0.36 -7.11
C GLU A 63 -3.67 0.67 -6.13
N TYR A 64 -3.63 1.87 -5.55
CA TYR A 64 -2.52 2.32 -4.69
C TYR A 64 -2.90 2.32 -3.21
N LEU A 65 -4.20 2.35 -2.90
CA LEU A 65 -4.70 2.48 -1.55
C LEU A 65 -4.32 1.26 -0.70
N LYS A 66 -4.49 0.03 -1.20
CA LYS A 66 -4.13 -1.20 -0.47
C LYS A 66 -2.63 -1.26 -0.18
N ALA A 67 -1.82 -0.96 -1.21
CA ALA A 67 -0.37 -0.93 -1.09
C ALA A 67 0.08 0.14 -0.08
N ALA A 68 -0.52 1.34 -0.11
CA ALA A 68 -0.23 2.42 0.82
C ALA A 68 -0.60 2.06 2.26
N ALA A 69 -1.77 1.45 2.49
CA ALA A 69 -2.18 0.99 3.81
C ALA A 69 -1.21 -0.03 4.41
N LEU A 70 -0.77 -1.01 3.60
CA LEU A 70 0.25 -1.99 4.02
C LEU A 70 1.59 -1.32 4.33
N HIS A 71 2.03 -0.40 3.47
CA HIS A 71 3.28 0.31 3.66
C HIS A 71 3.29 1.14 4.95
N ASP A 72 2.27 1.98 5.16
CA ASP A 72 2.17 2.81 6.35
C ASP A 72 2.05 1.98 7.63
N TYR A 73 1.27 0.90 7.58
CA TYR A 73 1.15 -0.02 8.71
C TYR A 73 2.47 -0.70 9.05
N THR A 74 3.23 -1.15 8.04
CA THR A 74 4.53 -1.80 8.28
C THR A 74 5.55 -0.83 8.87
N LEU A 75 5.60 0.41 8.37
CA LEU A 75 6.43 1.47 8.96
C LEU A 75 6.04 1.75 10.42
N GLN A 76 4.75 1.86 10.72
CA GLN A 76 4.30 2.08 12.10
C GLN A 76 4.54 0.86 13.00
N SER A 77 4.53 -0.34 12.42
CA SER A 77 4.87 -1.59 13.11
C SER A 77 6.37 -1.78 13.34
N GLY A 78 7.21 -0.81 12.98
CA GLY A 78 8.66 -0.83 13.21
C GLY A 78 9.47 -1.56 12.13
N TRP A 79 8.88 -1.84 10.97
CA TRP A 79 9.63 -2.41 9.85
C TRP A 79 10.53 -1.36 9.22
N ASP A 80 11.65 -1.83 8.64
CA ASP A 80 12.49 -0.96 7.83
C ASP A 80 11.75 -0.54 6.55
N ARG A 81 12.09 0.64 6.05
CA ARG A 81 11.44 1.25 4.89
C ARG A 81 11.67 0.46 3.60
N ILE A 82 12.75 -0.32 3.49
CA ILE A 82 13.02 -1.16 2.32
C ILE A 82 12.06 -2.35 2.31
N SER A 83 11.88 -3.03 3.44
CA SER A 83 10.93 -4.13 3.59
C SER A 83 9.49 -3.67 3.40
N GLY A 84 9.11 -2.50 3.96
CA GLY A 84 7.82 -1.88 3.68
C GLY A 84 7.64 -1.53 2.19
N GLY A 85 8.69 -1.03 1.54
CA GLY A 85 8.70 -0.76 0.10
C GLY A 85 8.56 -2.03 -0.76
N ALA A 86 9.12 -3.16 -0.32
CA ALA A 86 8.96 -4.45 -1.00
C ALA A 86 7.49 -4.93 -0.95
N LEU A 87 6.82 -4.74 0.19
CA LEU A 87 5.39 -5.01 0.34
C LEU A 87 4.53 -4.10 -0.54
N PHE A 88 4.90 -2.82 -0.60
CA PHE A 88 4.26 -1.86 -1.49
C PHE A 88 4.35 -2.29 -2.97
N HIS A 89 5.54 -2.69 -3.43
CA HIS A 89 5.74 -3.22 -4.79
C HIS A 89 4.91 -4.48 -5.06
N ALA A 90 4.84 -5.39 -4.09
CA ALA A 90 4.06 -6.61 -4.18
C ALA A 90 2.56 -6.31 -4.30
N GLY A 91 2.05 -5.36 -3.51
CA GLY A 91 0.67 -4.88 -3.59
C GLY A 91 0.35 -4.28 -4.97
N LEU A 92 1.18 -3.34 -5.45
CA LEU A 92 1.03 -2.75 -6.78
C LEU A 92 1.08 -3.79 -7.91
N LYS A 93 1.92 -4.83 -7.77
CA LYS A 93 1.99 -5.94 -8.72
C LYS A 93 0.67 -6.71 -8.77
N ALA A 94 0.09 -6.99 -7.61
CA ALA A 94 -1.16 -7.73 -7.51
C ALA A 94 -2.36 -6.93 -8.05
N ASP A 95 -2.36 -5.61 -7.85
CA ASP A 95 -3.38 -4.71 -8.38
C ASP A 95 -3.18 -4.35 -9.87
N GLY A 96 -2.20 -4.96 -10.55
CA GLY A 96 -2.05 -4.88 -12.01
C GLY A 96 -1.34 -3.63 -12.52
N VAL A 97 -0.66 -2.88 -11.65
CA VAL A 97 0.02 -1.62 -12.00
C VAL A 97 1.17 -1.89 -12.98
N GLY A 98 1.22 -1.11 -14.06
CA GLY A 98 2.25 -1.23 -15.10
C GLY A 98 3.68 -1.14 -14.55
N ARG A 99 4.60 -1.94 -15.13
CA ARG A 99 5.96 -2.17 -14.60
C ARG A 99 6.74 -0.88 -14.31
N MET A 100 6.70 0.09 -15.24
CA MET A 100 7.43 1.36 -15.11
C MET A 100 6.87 2.22 -13.99
N ARG A 101 5.54 2.33 -13.89
CA ARG A 101 4.89 3.12 -12.83
C ARG A 101 5.15 2.49 -11.46
N ARG A 102 5.04 1.18 -11.35
CA ARG A 102 5.37 0.45 -10.13
C ARG A 102 6.81 0.68 -9.70
N LEU A 103 7.78 0.61 -10.62
CA LEU A 103 9.18 0.88 -10.32
C LEU A 103 9.38 2.29 -9.79
N ALA A 104 8.85 3.30 -10.51
CA ALA A 104 8.97 4.70 -10.11
C ALA A 104 8.37 4.96 -8.71
N MET A 105 7.17 4.42 -8.44
CA MET A 105 6.53 4.58 -7.14
C MET A 105 7.26 3.85 -6.02
N THR A 106 7.73 2.63 -6.27
CA THR A 106 8.48 1.85 -5.28
C THR A 106 9.78 2.56 -4.91
N LEU A 107 10.54 3.03 -5.91
CA LEU A 107 11.75 3.81 -5.68
C LEU A 107 11.45 5.12 -4.95
N ALA A 108 10.39 5.83 -5.33
CA ALA A 108 10.01 7.05 -4.65
C ALA A 108 9.72 6.80 -3.17
N VAL A 109 8.94 5.77 -2.83
CA VAL A 109 8.57 5.47 -1.43
C VAL A 109 9.77 4.96 -0.61
N MET A 110 10.65 4.15 -1.21
CA MET A 110 11.88 3.67 -0.58
C MET A 110 12.87 4.81 -0.31
N LEU A 111 13.03 5.75 -1.26
CA LEU A 111 14.01 6.84 -1.17
C LEU A 111 13.47 8.08 -0.44
N TYR A 112 12.15 8.25 -0.37
CA TYR A 112 11.54 9.38 0.33
C TYR A 112 11.76 9.26 1.84
N ARG A 113 12.47 10.23 2.42
CA ARG A 113 12.92 10.26 3.83
C ARG A 113 13.87 9.13 4.23
N PHE A 114 14.76 8.71 3.33
CA PHE A 114 15.92 7.88 3.69
C PHE A 114 16.80 8.68 4.68
N GLN A 115 16.80 8.28 5.96
CA GLN A 115 17.74 8.75 6.98
C GLN A 115 18.62 7.59 7.41
#